data_AF-V9EM13-F1
#
_entry.id   AF-V9EM13-F1
#
_cell.length_a   1.000
_cell.length_b   1.000
_cell.length_c   1.000
_cell.angle_alpha   90.00
_cell.angle_beta   90.00
_cell.angle_gamma   90.00
#
_symmetry.space_group_name_H-M   'P 1'
#
loop_
_entity.id
_entity.type
_entity.pdbx_description
1 polymer ?
#
loop_
_entity_poly.entity_id
_entity_poly.type
_entity_poly.pdbx_seq_one_letter_code
_entity_poly.pdbx_strand_id
1 'polypeptide(L)'
;MPRPRTTGTGRKKKAYNRIAVDYSHKLQILERLEDGDTVGEVISAFYPNINKAEKKKKKKQKQISKWKSKLTLLSLCVKKAKGA
;
A
#
# COMPACT_ATOMS: atom_id res chain seq x y z
N MET A 1 -16.12 -20.20 45.14
CA MET A 1 -15.10 -20.42 44.09
C MET A 1 -14.73 -19.09 43.45
N PRO A 2 -13.48 -18.62 43.54
CA PRO A 2 -13.08 -17.34 42.96
C PRO A 2 -13.04 -17.44 41.42
N ARG A 3 -13.62 -16.43 40.75
CA ARG A 3 -13.69 -16.34 39.28
C ARG A 3 -12.28 -16.07 38.71
N PRO A 4 -11.82 -16.79 37.68
CA PRO A 4 -10.52 -16.52 37.07
C PRO A 4 -10.50 -15.10 36.49
N ARG A 5 -9.53 -14.29 36.93
CA ARG A 5 -9.32 -12.93 36.41
C ARG A 5 -8.78 -13.02 34.98
N THR A 6 -9.49 -12.43 34.02
CA THR A 6 -9.09 -12.30 32.61
C THR A 6 -7.95 -11.31 32.37
N THR A 7 -7.43 -10.67 33.41
CA THR A 7 -6.34 -9.67 33.36
C THR A 7 -4.96 -10.33 33.31
N GLY A 8 -4.81 -11.44 32.60
CA GLY A 8 -3.50 -11.98 32.27
C GLY A 8 -2.81 -11.10 31.24
N THR A 9 -1.48 -10.97 31.32
CA THR A 9 -0.60 -10.35 30.31
C THR A 9 -0.53 -11.16 29.01
N GLY A 10 -1.62 -11.86 28.66
CA GLY A 10 -1.76 -12.64 27.46
C GLY A 10 -1.59 -11.80 26.20
N ARG A 11 -1.37 -12.48 25.07
CA ARG A 11 -1.08 -11.85 23.78
C ARG A 11 -2.13 -10.79 23.45
N LYS A 12 -1.70 -9.53 23.32
CA LYS A 12 -2.56 -8.41 22.90
C LYS A 12 -3.30 -8.78 21.62
N LYS A 13 -4.63 -8.59 21.60
CA LYS A 13 -5.46 -8.83 20.42
C LYS A 13 -4.94 -7.99 19.25
N LYS A 14 -4.78 -8.61 18.07
CA LYS A 14 -4.43 -7.87 16.85
C LYS A 14 -5.60 -6.96 16.50
N ALA A 15 -5.39 -5.65 16.58
CA ALA A 15 -6.33 -4.69 16.03
C ALA A 15 -6.16 -4.66 14.50
N TYR A 16 -7.25 -4.83 13.76
CA TYR A 16 -7.24 -4.59 12.33
C TYR A 16 -7.31 -3.08 12.08
N ASN A 17 -6.19 -2.47 11.71
CA ASN A 17 -6.14 -1.06 11.38
C ASN A 17 -6.47 -0.88 9.90
N ARG A 18 -7.59 -0.20 9.62
CA ARG A 18 -7.93 0.26 8.27
C ARG A 18 -6.98 1.41 7.91
N ILE A 19 -6.31 1.29 6.77
CA ILE A 19 -5.53 2.39 6.21
C ILE A 19 -6.44 3.09 5.21
N ALA A 20 -6.68 4.38 5.40
CA ALA A 20 -7.32 5.20 4.37
C ALA A 20 -6.40 5.24 3.16
N VAL A 21 -6.87 4.72 2.04
CA VAL A 21 -6.17 4.77 0.76
C VAL A 21 -6.95 5.72 -0.12
N ASP A 22 -6.31 6.82 -0.51
CA ASP A 22 -6.81 7.63 -1.62
C ASP A 22 -6.61 6.83 -2.91
N TYR A 23 -7.73 6.40 -3.49
CA TYR A 23 -7.74 5.57 -4.69
C TYR A 23 -7.33 6.36 -5.94
N SER A 24 -7.57 7.68 -5.98
CA SER A 24 -7.18 8.54 -7.10
C SER A 24 -5.65 8.64 -7.17
N HIS A 25 -5.02 8.96 -6.04
CA HIS A 25 -3.58 8.98 -5.88
C HIS A 25 -2.95 7.60 -6.16
N LYS A 26 -3.59 6.50 -5.73
CA LYS A 26 -3.12 5.15 -6.05
C LYS A 26 -3.16 4.88 -7.56
N LEU A 27 -4.19 5.31 -8.28
CA LEU A 27 -4.30 5.12 -9.73
C LEU A 27 -3.20 5.88 -10.49
N GLN A 28 -2.96 7.15 -10.16
CA GLN A 28 -1.90 7.95 -10.79
C GLN A 28 -0.51 7.32 -10.64
N ILE A 29 -0.23 6.72 -9.47
CA ILE A 29 1.01 5.99 -9.23
C ILE A 29 1.10 4.72 -10.09
N LEU A 30 -0.03 4.03 -10.32
CA LEU A 30 -0.05 2.82 -11.14
C LEU A 30 0.10 3.14 -12.63
N GLU A 31 -0.51 4.21 -13.13
CA GLU A 31 -0.37 4.68 -14.51
C GLU A 31 1.10 4.97 -14.83
N ARG A 32 1.80 5.74 -13.98
CA ARG A 32 3.24 5.99 -14.15
C ARG A 32 4.09 4.72 -14.15
N LEU A 33 3.71 3.72 -13.35
CA LEU A 33 4.39 2.41 -13.34
C LEU A 33 4.10 1.58 -14.60
N GLU A 34 2.95 1.79 -15.27
CA GLU A 34 2.66 1.21 -16.59
C GLU A 34 3.47 1.91 -17.69
N ASP A 35 3.66 3.23 -17.58
CA ASP A 35 4.46 4.05 -18.51
C ASP A 35 5.98 3.72 -18.48
N GLY A 36 6.41 2.90 -17.50
CA GLY A 36 7.77 2.38 -17.41
C GLY A 36 8.61 2.96 -16.27
N ASP A 37 8.07 3.89 -15.47
CA ASP A 37 8.81 4.49 -14.37
C ASP A 37 9.22 3.44 -13.31
N THR A 38 10.39 3.65 -12.71
CA THR A 38 10.83 2.85 -11.58
C THR A 38 10.11 3.27 -10.28
N VAL A 39 10.01 2.34 -9.33
CA VAL A 39 9.43 2.65 -8.01
C VAL A 39 10.19 3.77 -7.29
N GLY A 40 11.49 3.93 -7.56
CA GLY A 40 12.31 5.00 -7.00
C GLY A 40 11.92 6.38 -7.54
N GLU A 41 11.75 6.49 -8.85
CA GLU A 41 11.35 7.74 -9.53
C GLU A 41 9.95 8.18 -9.10
N VAL A 42 9.00 7.24 -9.03
CA VAL A 42 7.64 7.53 -8.56
C VAL A 42 7.65 8.03 -7.11
N ILE A 43 8.49 7.48 -6.24
CA ILE A 43 8.60 7.99 -4.86
C ILE A 43 9.17 9.40 -4.84
N SER A 44 10.19 9.69 -5.64
CA SER A 44 10.79 11.01 -5.70
C SER A 44 9.80 12.06 -6.24
N ALA A 45 8.98 11.69 -7.23
CA ALA A 45 7.98 12.57 -7.82
C ALA A 45 6.78 12.85 -6.87
N PHE A 46 6.18 11.81 -6.29
CA PHE A 46 4.99 11.96 -5.44
C PHE A 46 5.32 12.31 -3.99
N TYR A 47 6.53 12.04 -3.52
CA TYR A 47 6.92 12.21 -2.11
C TYR A 47 8.31 12.85 -1.93
N PRO A 48 8.56 14.06 -2.47
CA PRO A 48 9.88 14.69 -2.44
C PRO A 48 10.43 14.90 -1.01
N ASN A 49 9.55 15.23 -0.06
CA ASN A 49 9.93 15.50 1.33
C ASN A 49 10.26 14.25 2.17
N ILE A 50 10.01 13.04 1.65
CA ILE A 50 10.22 11.79 2.40
C ILE A 50 11.69 11.33 2.36
N ASN A 51 12.52 11.88 1.46
CA ASN A 51 13.89 11.41 1.24
C ASN A 51 14.79 11.49 2.49
N LYS A 52 14.51 12.43 3.41
CA LYS A 52 15.29 12.61 4.66
C LYS A 52 15.04 11.54 5.73
N ALA A 53 13.95 10.75 5.62
CA ALA A 53 13.58 9.75 6.62
C ALA A 53 13.54 8.36 6.00
N GLU A 54 14.64 7.61 6.09
CA GLU A 54 14.81 6.27 5.50
C GLU A 54 13.64 5.31 5.81
N LYS A 55 13.14 5.33 7.06
CA LYS A 55 12.00 4.50 7.48
C LYS A 55 10.72 4.84 6.72
N LYS A 56 10.46 6.12 6.40
CA LYS A 56 9.26 6.54 5.65
C LYS A 56 9.40 6.18 4.17
N LYS A 57 10.60 6.37 3.59
CA LYS A 57 10.92 5.96 2.22
C LYS A 57 10.71 4.45 2.01
N LYS A 58 11.26 3.62 2.90
CA LYS A 58 11.11 2.15 2.87
C LYS A 58 9.65 1.71 3.00
N LYS A 59 8.85 2.39 3.81
CA LYS A 59 7.40 2.11 3.93
C LYS A 59 6.66 2.39 2.61
N LYS A 60 6.92 3.52 1.97
CA LYS A 60 6.31 3.88 0.68
C LYS A 60 6.73 2.93 -0.44
N GLN A 61 8.00 2.55 -0.50
CA GLN A 61 8.49 1.55 -1.45
C GLN A 61 7.79 0.20 -1.31
N LYS A 62 7.62 -0.31 -0.08
CA LYS A 62 6.86 -1.54 0.17
C LYS A 62 5.40 -1.40 -0.25
N GLN A 63 4.79 -0.25 0.01
CA GLN A 63 3.40 0.02 -0.36
C GLN A 63 3.22 0.02 -1.88
N ILE A 64 4.07 0.73 -2.61
CA ILE A 64 4.01 0.83 -4.08
C ILE A 64 4.33 -0.53 -4.73
N SER A 65 5.32 -1.27 -4.22
CA SER A 65 5.61 -2.63 -4.67
C SER A 65 4.41 -3.57 -4.49
N LYS A 66 3.68 -3.46 -3.37
CA LYS A 66 2.43 -4.21 -3.13
C LYS A 66 1.30 -3.80 -4.06
N TRP A 67 1.30 -2.56 -4.56
CA TRP A 67 0.33 -2.13 -5.56
C TRP A 67 0.71 -2.62 -6.95
N LYS A 68 2.00 -2.56 -7.31
CA LYS A 68 2.55 -3.09 -8.56
C LYS A 68 2.25 -4.57 -8.75
N SER A 69 2.37 -5.39 -7.70
CA SER A 69 2.02 -6.82 -7.80
C SER A 69 0.53 -7.11 -8.04
N LYS A 70 -0.35 -6.13 -7.77
CA LYS A 70 -1.78 -6.21 -8.06
C LYS A 70 -2.16 -5.60 -9.40
N LEU A 71 -1.21 -4.93 -10.07
CA LEU A 71 -1.41 -4.21 -11.31
C LEU A 71 -1.69 -5.18 -12.46
N THR A 72 -1.03 -6.34 -12.48
CA THR A 72 -1.36 -7.46 -13.38
C THR A 72 -2.81 -7.93 -13.31
N LEU A 73 -3.44 -7.87 -12.13
CA LEU A 73 -4.86 -8.22 -11.98
C LEU A 73 -5.79 -7.10 -12.47
N LEU A 74 -5.39 -5.83 -12.32
CA LEU A 74 -6.15 -4.66 -12.76
C LEU A 74 -6.12 -4.51 -14.28
N SER A 75 -4.97 -4.69 -14.93
CA SER A 75 -4.85 -4.59 -16.39
C SER A 75 -5.69 -5.64 -17.10
N LEU A 76 -5.85 -6.84 -16.53
CA LEU A 76 -6.77 -7.87 -17.02
C LEU A 76 -8.24 -7.44 -16.92
N CYS A 77 -8.64 -6.76 -15.83
CA CYS A 77 -10.00 -6.24 -15.68
C CYS A 77 -10.30 -5.07 -16.62
N VAL A 78 -9.37 -4.12 -16.79
CA VAL A 78 -9.57 -2.94 -17.65
C VAL A 78 -9.62 -3.33 -19.13
N LYS A 79 -8.80 -4.28 -19.58
CA LYS A 79 -8.88 -4.82 -20.94
C LYS A 79 -10.23 -5.49 -21.22
N LYS A 80 -10.81 -6.15 -20.21
CA LYS A 80 -12.15 -6.75 -20.31
C LYS A 80 -13.27 -5.71 -20.40
N ALA A 81 -13.07 -4.50 -19.87
CA ALA A 81 -14.04 -3.42 -19.90
C ALA A 81 -13.97 -2.55 -21.17
N LYS A 82 -12.81 -2.52 -21.85
CA LYS A 82 -12.61 -1.79 -23.12
C LYS A 82 -12.86 -2.63 -24.38
N GLY A 83 -13.18 -3.91 -24.22
CA GLY A 83 -13.58 -4.81 -25.30
C GLY A 83 -15.08 -5.11 -25.24
N ALA A 84 -15.88 -4.19 -25.78
CA ALA A 84 -17.24 -4.40 -26.27
C ALA A 84 -17.44 -3.48 -27.48
#